data_AF-A0A354IVH2-F1
#
_entry.id   AF-A0A354IVH2-F1
#
_cell.length_a   1.000
_cell.length_b   1.000
_cell.length_c   1.000
_cell.angle_alpha   90.00
_cell.angle_beta   90.00
_cell.angle_gamma   90.00
#
_symmetry.space_group_name_H-M   'P 1'
#
loop_
_entity.id
_entity.type
_entity.pdbx_description
1 polymer ?
#
loop_
_entity_poly.entity_id
_entity_poly.type
_entity_poly.pdbx_seq_one_letter_code
_entity_poly.pdbx_strand_id
1 'polypeptide(L)'
;LGIARAHVVGVSMGGMIGQILAARHPQRVLSLTSIMSSSGRRGLPGPTASARHALLRAPADPKDVDSILDQAVAVQQAIGSPAYPTPEKQ
;
A
#
# COMPACT_ATOMS: atom_id res chain seq x y z
N LEU A 1 17.09 8.80 -18.32
CA LEU A 1 16.58 9.72 -17.27
C LEU A 1 17.64 10.70 -16.74
N GLY A 2 18.93 10.35 -16.67
CA GLY A 2 19.98 11.33 -16.31
C GLY A 2 19.96 11.80 -14.85
N ILE A 3 19.25 11.09 -13.96
CA ILE A 3 19.09 11.49 -12.55
C ILE A 3 20.21 10.89 -11.70
N ALA A 4 21.10 11.75 -11.21
CA ALA A 4 22.20 11.35 -10.32
C ALA A 4 21.69 10.92 -8.94
N ARG A 5 20.81 11.72 -8.30
CA ARG A 5 20.16 11.40 -7.02
C ARG A 5 18.72 11.91 -7.01
N ALA A 6 17.86 11.30 -6.21
CA ALA A 6 16.46 11.70 -6.08
C ALA A 6 15.92 11.59 -4.64
N HIS A 7 14.90 12.37 -4.34
CA HIS A 7 13.99 12.09 -3.23
C HIS A 7 13.04 10.96 -3.67
N VAL A 8 12.90 9.94 -2.83
CA VAL A 8 12.08 8.76 -3.15
C VAL A 8 10.83 8.79 -2.29
N VAL A 9 9.66 8.66 -2.92
CA VAL A 9 8.38 8.54 -2.22
C VAL A 9 7.77 7.19 -2.58
N GLY A 10 7.34 6.45 -1.57
CA GLY A 10 6.74 5.13 -1.74
C GLY A 10 5.56 4.89 -0.82
N VAL A 11 4.48 4.34 -1.36
CA VAL A 11 3.26 3.97 -0.61
C VAL A 11 3.16 2.45 -0.54
N SER A 12 2.83 1.89 0.63
CA SER A 12 2.64 0.43 0.81
C SER A 12 3.87 -0.35 0.33
N MET A 13 3.73 -1.30 -0.59
CA MET A 13 4.84 -2.03 -1.21
C MET A 13 5.89 -1.09 -1.83
N GLY A 14 5.49 0.07 -2.36
CA GLY A 14 6.42 1.09 -2.86
C GLY A 14 7.33 1.65 -1.76
N GLY A 15 6.86 1.74 -0.52
CA GLY A 15 7.67 2.10 0.64
C GLY A 15 8.72 1.03 0.96
N MET A 16 8.36 -0.26 0.89
CA MET A 16 9.30 -1.37 1.06
C MET A 16 10.40 -1.34 0.00
N ILE A 17 10.02 -1.14 -1.28
CA ILE A 17 10.99 -1.00 -2.37
C ILE A 17 11.88 0.23 -2.14
N GLY A 18 11.30 1.36 -1.73
CA GLY A 18 12.04 2.58 -1.40
C GLY A 18 13.06 2.38 -0.28
N GLN A 19 12.72 1.60 0.75
CA GLN A 19 13.65 1.24 1.83
C GLN A 19 14.82 0.40 1.32
N ILE A 20 14.56 -0.60 0.47
CA ILE A 20 15.61 -1.42 -0.15
C ILE A 20 16.52 -0.54 -1.03
N LEU A 21 15.94 0.36 -1.82
CA LEU A 21 16.69 1.29 -2.67
C LEU A 21 17.59 2.20 -1.84
N ALA A 22 17.07 2.81 -0.77
CA ALA A 22 17.83 3.67 0.13
C ALA A 22 18.96 2.91 0.85
N ALA A 23 18.71 1.67 1.28
CA ALA A 23 19.69 0.86 1.98
C ALA A 23 20.81 0.34 1.07
N ARG A 24 20.49 -0.06 -0.17
CA ARG A 24 21.46 -0.65 -1.11
C ARG A 24 22.15 0.37 -2.00
N HIS A 25 21.54 1.54 -2.21
CA HIS A 25 22.06 2.60 -3.08
C HIS A 25 21.98 3.98 -2.41
N PRO A 26 22.54 4.16 -1.19
CA PRO A 26 22.43 5.42 -0.45
C PRO A 26 22.96 6.63 -1.22
N GLN A 27 23.97 6.44 -2.08
CA GLN A 27 24.53 7.48 -2.96
C GLN A 27 23.55 8.00 -4.01
N ARG A 28 22.43 7.29 -4.26
CA ARG A 28 21.39 7.66 -5.24
C ARG A 28 20.13 8.24 -4.58
N VAL A 29 20.01 8.19 -3.26
CA VAL A 29 18.79 8.59 -2.52
C VAL A 29 19.08 9.77 -1.59
N LEU A 30 18.42 10.90 -1.83
CA LEU A 30 18.52 12.10 -1.00
C LEU A 30 17.73 11.97 0.30
N SER A 31 16.50 11.47 0.19
CA SER A 31 15.63 11.13 1.31
C SER A 31 14.60 10.09 0.85
N LEU A 32 13.98 9.43 1.83
CA LEU A 32 12.88 8.52 1.62
C LEU A 32 11.66 8.98 2.43
N THR A 33 10.54 9.21 1.75
CA THR A 33 9.22 9.35 2.38
C THR A 33 8.46 8.04 2.19
N SER A 34 8.25 7.33 3.28
CA SER A 34 7.57 6.02 3.31
C SER A 34 6.16 6.19 3.90
N ILE A 35 5.14 5.86 3.12
CA ILE A 35 3.72 6.06 3.48
C ILE A 35 3.04 4.70 3.61
N MET A 36 2.34 4.46 4.72
CA MET A 36 1.57 3.22 4.96
C MET A 36 2.38 1.93 4.69
N SER A 37 3.64 1.91 5.12
CA SER A 37 4.58 0.82 4.85
C SER A 37 5.35 0.44 6.11
N SER A 38 5.78 -0.82 6.17
CA SER A 38 6.63 -1.39 7.22
C SER A 38 7.90 -1.96 6.58
N SER A 39 8.96 -2.16 7.36
CA SER A 39 10.20 -2.78 6.84
C SER A 39 10.10 -4.28 6.62
N GLY A 40 9.01 -4.92 7.04
CA GLY A 40 8.85 -6.37 6.97
C GLY A 40 9.82 -7.15 7.87
N ARG A 41 10.54 -6.48 8.78
CA ARG A 41 11.43 -7.13 9.74
C ARG A 41 10.65 -8.18 10.54
N ARG A 42 11.24 -9.37 10.69
CA ARG A 42 10.69 -10.44 11.53
C ARG A 42 10.40 -9.93 12.95
N GLY A 43 9.19 -10.18 13.44
CA GLY A 43 8.72 -9.75 14.76
C GLY A 43 7.93 -8.44 14.76
N LEU A 44 7.82 -7.73 13.63
CA LEU A 44 6.83 -6.66 13.51
C LEU A 44 5.42 -7.24 13.37
N PRO A 45 4.38 -6.53 13.84
CA PRO A 45 3.00 -6.94 13.64
C PRO A 45 2.67 -7.02 12.14
N GLY A 46 2.00 -8.09 11.76
CA GLY A 46 1.45 -8.24 10.42
C GLY A 46 0.16 -7.43 10.23
N PRO A 47 -0.42 -7.45 9.01
CA PRO A 47 -1.75 -6.90 8.80
C PRO A 47 -2.78 -7.65 9.66
N THR A 48 -3.87 -6.97 10.00
CA THR A 48 -5.02 -7.62 10.63
C THR A 48 -5.60 -8.71 9.72
N ALA A 49 -6.29 -9.69 10.30
CA ALA A 49 -6.92 -10.76 9.52
C ALA A 49 -7.92 -10.21 8.49
N SER A 50 -8.69 -9.18 8.86
CA SER A 50 -9.64 -8.51 7.97
C SER A 50 -8.95 -7.79 6.80
N ALA A 51 -7.89 -7.02 7.06
CA ALA A 51 -7.14 -6.34 6.01
C ALA A 51 -6.48 -7.33 5.05
N ARG A 52 -5.88 -8.41 5.59
CA ARG A 52 -5.30 -9.47 4.77
C ARG A 52 -6.35 -10.18 3.92
N HIS A 53 -7.51 -10.50 4.49
CA HIS A 53 -8.59 -11.13 3.76
C HIS A 53 -9.12 -10.21 2.64
N ALA A 54 -9.38 -8.94 2.94
CA ALA A 54 -9.85 -7.98 1.94
C ALA A 54 -8.88 -7.84 0.75
N LEU A 55 -7.57 -7.73 1.02
CA LEU A 55 -6.55 -7.56 -0.02
C LEU A 55 -6.32 -8.81 -0.89
N LEU A 56 -6.55 -10.01 -0.34
CA LEU A 56 -6.33 -11.28 -1.05
C LEU A 56 -7.60 -11.84 -1.69
N ARG A 57 -8.78 -11.28 -1.39
CA ARG A 57 -10.06 -11.75 -1.92
C ARG A 57 -10.17 -11.39 -3.40
N ALA A 58 -10.51 -12.37 -4.24
CA ALA A 58 -10.93 -12.12 -5.61
C ALA A 58 -12.35 -11.53 -5.67
N PRO A 59 -12.73 -10.82 -6.74
CA PRO A 59 -14.14 -10.50 -7.00
C PRO A 59 -14.93 -11.81 -7.20
N ALA A 60 -16.25 -11.76 -6.93
CA ALA A 60 -17.11 -12.95 -7.07
C ALA A 60 -17.14 -13.45 -8.51
N ASP A 61 -17.27 -12.53 -9.47
CA ASP A 61 -17.02 -12.77 -10.89
C ASP A 61 -16.05 -11.71 -11.45
N PRO A 62 -14.83 -12.10 -11.90
CA PRO A 62 -13.87 -11.18 -12.51
C PRO A 62 -14.30 -10.57 -13.85
N LYS A 63 -15.40 -11.05 -14.45
CA LYS A 63 -15.97 -10.50 -15.69
C LYS A 63 -17.12 -9.54 -15.45
N ASP A 64 -17.62 -9.48 -14.21
CA ASP A 64 -18.69 -8.59 -13.80
C ASP A 64 -18.11 -7.33 -13.14
N VAL A 65 -18.52 -6.16 -13.66
CA VAL A 65 -18.03 -4.87 -13.17
C VAL A 65 -18.50 -4.60 -11.74
N ASP A 66 -19.74 -4.97 -11.41
CA ASP A 66 -20.30 -4.72 -10.08
C ASP A 66 -19.54 -5.54 -9.02
N SER A 67 -19.27 -6.82 -9.31
CA SER A 67 -18.42 -7.68 -8.49
C SER A 67 -17.00 -7.11 -8.25
N ILE A 68 -16.41 -6.44 -9.25
CA ILE A 68 -15.10 -5.79 -9.12
C ILE A 68 -15.20 -4.54 -8.24
N LEU A 69 -16.24 -3.72 -8.45
CA LEU A 69 -16.47 -2.50 -7.67
C LEU A 69 -16.71 -2.82 -6.19
N ASP A 70 -17.55 -3.81 -5.90
CA ASP A 70 -17.82 -4.26 -4.53
C ASP A 70 -16.55 -4.69 -3.81
N GLN A 71 -15.67 -5.42 -4.51
CA GLN A 71 -14.38 -5.83 -3.97
C GLN A 71 -13.45 -4.64 -3.75
N ALA A 72 -13.41 -3.68 -4.67
CA ALA A 72 -12.60 -2.47 -4.52
C ALA A 72 -13.07 -1.60 -3.34
N VAL A 73 -14.38 -1.40 -3.18
CA VAL A 73 -14.98 -0.68 -2.04
C VAL A 73 -14.66 -1.39 -0.73
N ALA A 74 -14.85 -2.72 -0.67
CA ALA A 74 -14.53 -3.50 0.52
C ALA A 74 -13.05 -3.40 0.92
N VAL A 75 -12.13 -3.42 -0.05
CA VAL A 75 -10.70 -3.19 0.19
C VAL A 75 -10.47 -1.79 0.77
N GLN A 76 -11.01 -0.75 0.14
CA GLN A 76 -10.82 0.63 0.57
C GLN A 76 -11.36 0.88 1.99
N GLN A 77 -12.50 0.31 2.33
CA GLN A 77 -13.06 0.37 3.69
C GLN A 77 -12.17 -0.35 4.70
N ALA A 78 -11.58 -1.49 4.33
CA ALA A 78 -10.73 -2.29 5.22
C ALA A 78 -9.35 -1.66 5.47
N ILE A 79 -8.78 -0.94 4.50
CA ILE A 79 -7.46 -0.30 4.62
C ILE A 79 -7.52 1.21 4.92
N GLY A 80 -8.70 1.81 4.84
CA GLY A 80 -8.95 3.22 5.11
C GLY A 80 -8.81 3.57 6.59
N SER A 81 -8.64 4.87 6.87
CA SER A 81 -8.54 5.33 8.26
C SER A 81 -9.90 5.23 8.96
N PRO A 82 -10.01 4.52 10.10
CA PRO A 82 -11.27 4.45 10.84
C PRO A 82 -11.69 5.81 11.42
N ALA A 83 -10.74 6.73 11.61
CA ALA A 83 -11.00 8.07 12.12
C ALA A 83 -11.47 9.06 11.04
N TYR A 84 -11.25 8.74 9.76
CA TYR A 84 -11.61 9.61 8.62
C TYR A 84 -12.25 8.78 7.51
N PRO A 85 -13.45 8.23 7.74
CA PRO A 85 -14.15 7.44 6.74
C PRO A 85 -14.53 8.31 5.53
N THR A 86 -14.49 7.72 4.33
CA THR A 86 -15.06 8.37 3.14
C THR A 86 -16.59 8.28 3.23
N PRO A 87 -17.32 9.41 3.19
CA PRO A 87 -18.78 9.37 3.19
C PRO A 87 -19.31 8.60 1.98
N GLU A 88 -20.43 7.90 2.15
CA GLU A 88 -21.17 7.40 1.00
C GLU A 88 -21.63 8.58 0.14
N LYS A 89 -21.54 8.40 -1.18
CA LYS A 89 -22.08 9.38 -2.12
C LYS A 89 -23.60 9.41 -1.91
N GLN A 90 -24.12 10.55 -1.46
CA GLN A 90 -25.54 10.84 -1.44
C GLN A 90 -26.09 10.98 -2.87
#